data_AF-A0A8C5Z316-F1
#
_entry.id   AF-A0A8C5Z316-F1
#
_cell.length_a   1.000
_cell.length_b   1.000
_cell.length_c   1.000
_cell.angle_alpha   90.00
_cell.angle_beta   90.00
_cell.angle_gamma   90.00
#
_symmetry.space_group_name_H-M   'P 1'
#
loop_
_entity.id
_entity.type
_entity.pdbx_description
1 polymer ?
#
loop_
_entity_poly.entity_id
_entity_poly.type
_entity_poly.pdbx_seq_one_letter_code
_entity_poly.pdbx_strand_id
1 'polypeptide(L)'
;MTTSNKSPFGIWMIQSLQTLLGYDSFGHIMSDSYSAGYYGYLWAEVFATDMYHTKFAKDPLNAKNGIQYRDIVLARGGLYDINDNLKEFLGREPSKDAFLKELGLQN
;
A
#
# COMPACT_ATOMS: atom_id res chain seq x y z
N MET A 1 25.08 32.72 46.10
CA MET A 1 24.45 32.96 44.79
C MET A 1 25.35 32.40 43.71
N THR A 2 25.11 31.15 43.29
CA THR A 2 25.81 30.53 42.16
C THR A 2 24.88 30.61 40.96
N THR A 3 25.24 31.41 39.97
CA THR A 3 24.50 31.47 38.70
C THR A 3 24.85 30.23 37.90
N SER A 4 23.88 29.31 37.74
CA SER A 4 24.04 28.13 36.89
C SER A 4 24.05 28.60 35.42
N ASN A 5 25.23 28.66 34.82
CA ASN A 5 25.40 28.93 33.40
C ASN A 5 25.01 27.68 32.60
N LYS A 6 23.74 27.57 32.20
CA LYS A 6 23.30 26.49 31.31
C LYS A 6 23.77 26.83 29.90
N SER A 7 24.75 26.08 29.43
CA SER A 7 25.27 26.14 28.06
C SER A 7 24.12 26.08 27.03
N PRO A 8 24.03 27.03 26.09
CA PRO A 8 22.97 27.05 25.07
C PRO A 8 23.09 25.90 24.07
N PHE A 9 24.24 25.20 24.05
CA PHE A 9 24.50 24.11 23.11
C PHE A 9 23.59 22.88 23.28
N GLY A 10 23.08 22.63 24.50
CA GLY A 10 22.26 21.43 24.76
C GLY A 10 20.87 21.47 24.12
N ILE A 11 20.31 22.68 23.93
CA ILE A 11 18.94 22.85 23.41
C ILE A 11 18.92 22.72 21.88
N TRP A 12 19.98 23.16 21.19
CA TRP A 12 20.09 23.06 19.73
C TRP A 12 20.32 21.64 19.21
N MET A 13 21.01 20.79 19.99
CA MET A 13 21.24 19.39 19.63
C MET A 13 19.99 18.52 19.72
N ILE A 14 19.02 18.90 20.56
CA ILE A 14 17.76 18.16 20.69
C ILE A 14 16.80 18.54 19.55
N GLN A 15 16.80 19.82 19.15
CA GLN A 15 15.95 20.29 18.05
C GLN A 15 16.39 19.74 16.68
N SER A 16 17.69 19.47 16.48
CA SER A 16 18.23 18.96 15.20
C SER A 16 17.91 17.48 14.94
N LEU A 17 17.63 16.69 15.99
CA LEU A 17 17.23 15.29 15.84
C LEU A 17 15.77 15.13 15.37
N GLN A 18 14.90 16.11 15.65
CA GLN A 18 13.52 16.09 15.15
C GLN A 18 13.42 16.40 13.64
N THR A 19 14.37 17.17 13.09
CA THR A 19 14.32 17.66 11.69
C THR A 19 14.96 16.71 10.66
N LEU A 20 15.68 15.67 11.09
CA LEU A 20 16.38 14.75 10.18
C LEU A 20 15.49 13.63 9.60
N LEU A 21 14.25 13.50 10.07
CA LEU A 21 13.25 12.60 9.47
C LEU A 21 12.40 13.37 8.44
N GLY A 22 13.08 14.01 7.49
CA GLY A 22 12.47 14.71 6.36
C GLY A 22 12.28 13.80 5.14
N TYR A 23 11.76 14.36 4.05
CA TYR A 23 11.62 13.72 2.74
C TYR A 23 12.94 13.07 2.24
N ASP A 24 14.09 13.62 2.62
CA ASP A 24 15.43 13.10 2.31
C ASP A 24 15.70 11.69 2.87
N SER A 25 14.97 11.28 3.91
CA SER A 25 15.07 9.93 4.48
C SER A 25 14.11 8.92 3.82
N PHE A 26 13.24 9.37 2.90
CA PHE A 26 12.23 8.52 2.30
C PHE A 26 12.77 7.73 1.09
N GLY A 27 13.42 6.62 1.39
CA GLY A 27 14.09 5.77 0.39
C GLY A 27 13.23 5.39 -0.82
N HIS A 28 11.95 5.05 -0.66
CA HIS A 28 11.10 4.65 -1.79
C HIS A 28 10.91 5.76 -2.85
N ILE A 29 10.77 7.03 -2.44
CA ILE A 29 10.62 8.13 -3.39
C ILE A 29 11.99 8.59 -3.89
N MET A 30 13.02 8.54 -3.03
CA MET A 30 14.37 9.02 -3.33
C MET A 30 15.20 8.05 -4.17
N SER A 31 14.87 6.75 -4.18
CA SER A 31 15.34 5.83 -5.20
C SER A 31 14.33 5.85 -6.34
N ASP A 32 14.75 6.16 -7.56
CA ASP A 32 13.92 6.38 -8.77
C ASP A 32 12.82 5.32 -9.08
N SER A 33 12.76 4.20 -8.37
CA SER A 33 11.82 3.10 -8.62
C SER A 33 10.38 3.33 -8.13
N TYR A 34 10.12 4.21 -7.15
CA TYR A 34 8.76 4.54 -6.67
C TYR A 34 8.48 6.05 -6.56
N SER A 35 9.32 6.88 -7.19
CA SER A 35 9.04 8.31 -7.31
C SER A 35 7.72 8.50 -8.09
N ALA A 36 6.76 9.23 -7.49
CA ALA A 36 5.36 9.32 -7.93
C ALA A 36 4.56 7.99 -8.00
N GLY A 37 5.13 6.86 -7.59
CA GLY A 37 4.52 5.52 -7.62
C GLY A 37 4.15 4.96 -6.24
N TYR A 38 4.51 5.65 -5.15
CA TYR A 38 4.28 5.13 -3.79
C TYR A 38 2.79 4.90 -3.44
N TYR A 39 1.87 5.64 -4.06
CA TYR A 39 0.43 5.36 -3.91
C TYR A 39 0.02 3.99 -4.45
N GLY A 40 0.85 3.39 -5.31
CA GLY A 40 0.64 2.06 -5.89
C GLY A 40 0.48 0.96 -4.86
N TYR A 41 1.04 1.12 -3.64
CA TYR A 41 0.79 0.20 -2.54
C TYR A 41 -0.69 0.14 -2.15
N LEU A 42 -1.31 1.31 -1.91
CA LEU A 42 -2.74 1.38 -1.58
C LEU A 42 -3.61 0.97 -2.76
N TRP A 43 -3.20 1.30 -3.99
CA TRP A 43 -3.94 0.89 -5.18
C TRP A 43 -3.90 -0.63 -5.40
N ALA A 44 -2.75 -1.27 -5.14
CA ALA A 44 -2.64 -2.72 -5.17
C ALA A 44 -3.49 -3.38 -4.08
N GLU A 45 -3.53 -2.77 -2.89
CA GLU A 45 -4.35 -3.25 -1.77
C GLU A 45 -5.84 -3.19 -2.08
N VAL A 46 -6.32 -2.12 -2.73
CA VAL A 46 -7.70 -2.01 -3.22
C VAL A 46 -8.12 -3.23 -4.04
N PHE A 47 -7.30 -3.63 -5.01
CA PHE A 47 -7.61 -4.80 -5.84
C PHE A 47 -7.42 -6.12 -5.11
N ALA A 48 -6.41 -6.23 -4.25
CA ALA A 48 -6.18 -7.43 -3.45
C ALA A 48 -7.38 -7.74 -2.54
N THR A 49 -7.88 -6.71 -1.85
CA THR A 49 -9.07 -6.82 -1.00
C THR A 49 -10.31 -7.17 -1.82
N ASP A 50 -10.52 -6.53 -2.98
CA ASP A 50 -11.67 -6.83 -3.83
C ASP A 50 -11.66 -8.28 -4.35
N MET A 51 -10.50 -8.77 -4.79
CA MET A 51 -10.28 -10.16 -5.21
C MET A 51 -10.55 -11.15 -4.06
N TYR A 52 -10.02 -10.86 -2.87
CA TYR A 52 -10.19 -11.70 -1.69
C TYR A 52 -11.66 -11.81 -1.28
N HIS A 53 -12.34 -10.69 -1.08
CA HIS A 53 -13.75 -10.71 -0.64
C HIS A 53 -14.70 -11.28 -1.68
N THR A 54 -14.38 -11.12 -2.96
CA THR A 54 -15.22 -11.66 -4.06
C THR A 54 -15.10 -13.17 -4.18
N LYS A 55 -13.89 -13.74 -4.04
CA LYS A 55 -13.64 -15.16 -4.37
C LYS A 55 -13.23 -16.02 -3.19
N PHE A 56 -12.50 -15.48 -2.22
CA PHE A 56 -11.79 -16.28 -1.21
C PHE A 56 -12.34 -16.11 0.22
N ALA A 57 -13.07 -15.04 0.54
CA ALA A 57 -13.55 -14.81 1.92
C ALA A 57 -14.43 -15.94 2.50
N LYS A 58 -15.12 -16.72 1.66
CA LYS A 58 -15.92 -17.88 2.10
C LYS A 58 -15.08 -19.14 2.30
N ASP A 59 -14.03 -19.31 1.49
CA ASP A 59 -13.13 -20.47 1.47
C ASP A 59 -11.75 -20.02 0.95
N PRO A 60 -10.83 -19.62 1.86
CA PRO A 60 -9.56 -19.03 1.47
C PRO A 60 -8.64 -19.95 0.66
N LEU A 61 -8.84 -21.27 0.78
CA LEU A 61 -8.00 -22.28 0.12
C LEU A 61 -8.74 -22.98 -1.04
N ASN A 62 -9.79 -22.34 -1.57
CA ASN A 62 -10.56 -22.89 -2.67
C ASN A 62 -9.67 -23.14 -3.91
N ALA A 63 -9.40 -24.41 -4.22
CA ALA A 63 -8.49 -24.80 -5.29
C ALA A 63 -8.94 -24.28 -6.67
N LYS A 64 -10.25 -24.26 -6.95
CA LYS A 64 -10.80 -23.75 -8.21
C LYS A 64 -10.51 -22.26 -8.38
N ASN A 65 -10.74 -21.46 -7.35
CA ASN A 65 -10.44 -20.02 -7.38
C ASN A 65 -8.93 -19.77 -7.44
N GLY A 66 -8.12 -20.59 -6.78
CA GLY A 66 -6.66 -20.54 -6.87
C GLY A 66 -6.14 -20.78 -8.29
N ILE A 67 -6.70 -21.74 -9.02
CA ILE A 67 -6.36 -21.98 -10.44
C ILE A 67 -6.75 -20.76 -11.29
N GLN A 68 -7.95 -20.20 -11.09
CA GLN A 68 -8.36 -18.99 -11.81
C GLN A 68 -7.44 -17.80 -11.52
N TYR A 69 -7.04 -17.60 -10.26
CA TYR A 69 -6.12 -16.53 -9.88
C TYR A 69 -4.75 -16.70 -10.55
N ARG A 70 -4.22 -17.92 -10.56
CA ARG A 70 -2.98 -18.24 -11.27
C ARG A 70 -3.09 -17.91 -12.76
N ASP A 71 -4.13 -18.41 -13.43
CA ASP A 71 -4.24 -18.36 -14.89
C ASP A 71 -4.59 -16.97 -15.42
N ILE A 72 -5.40 -16.20 -14.68
CA ILE A 72 -5.88 -14.88 -15.11
C ILE A 72 -5.00 -13.75 -14.58
N VAL A 73 -4.58 -13.81 -13.31
CA VAL A 73 -3.86 -12.69 -12.67
C VAL A 73 -2.35 -12.87 -12.75
N LEU A 74 -1.83 -14.03 -12.36
CA LEU A 74 -0.37 -14.22 -12.23
C LEU A 74 0.31 -14.57 -13.57
N ALA A 75 -0.26 -15.50 -14.33
CA ALA A 75 0.36 -16.05 -15.54
C ALA A 75 0.40 -15.05 -16.70
N ARG A 76 -0.55 -14.11 -16.74
CA ARG A 76 -0.67 -13.12 -17.82
C ARG A 76 0.37 -12.00 -17.71
N GLY A 77 0.82 -11.67 -16.50
CA GLY A 77 1.76 -10.56 -16.28
C GLY A 77 1.31 -9.26 -16.96
N GLY A 78 2.24 -8.56 -17.61
CA GLY A 78 1.96 -7.32 -18.35
C GLY A 78 1.52 -7.51 -19.80
N LEU A 79 1.12 -8.72 -20.23
CA LEU A 79 0.71 -8.99 -21.61
C LEU A 79 -0.67 -8.43 -21.96
N TYR A 80 -1.53 -8.23 -20.96
CA TYR A 80 -2.90 -7.73 -21.11
C TYR A 80 -3.13 -6.55 -20.17
N ASP A 81 -4.14 -5.72 -20.47
CA ASP A 81 -4.55 -4.67 -19.55
C ASP A 81 -5.01 -5.26 -18.21
N ILE A 82 -4.55 -4.67 -17.13
CA ILE A 82 -4.85 -5.18 -15.78
C ILE A 82 -6.34 -5.07 -15.46
N ASN A 83 -7.05 -4.06 -15.97
CA ASN A 83 -8.48 -3.90 -15.71
C ASN A 83 -9.28 -5.00 -16.40
N ASP A 84 -8.88 -5.40 -17.61
CA ASP A 84 -9.51 -6.53 -18.32
C ASP A 84 -9.32 -7.84 -17.55
N ASN A 85 -8.10 -8.10 -17.05
CA ASN A 85 -7.80 -9.27 -16.23
C ASN A 85 -8.60 -9.27 -14.92
N LEU A 86 -8.68 -8.12 -14.24
CA LEU A 86 -9.45 -7.96 -13.00
C LEU A 86 -10.93 -8.18 -13.27
N LYS A 87 -11.47 -7.60 -14.34
CA LYS A 87 -12.87 -7.76 -14.73
C LYS A 87 -13.22 -9.21 -15.03
N GLU A 88 -12.36 -9.91 -15.77
CA GLU A 88 -12.53 -11.33 -16.06
C GLU A 88 -12.48 -12.17 -14.78
N PHE A 89 -11.49 -11.91 -13.91
CA PHE A 89 -11.33 -12.64 -12.66
C PHE A 89 -12.52 -12.43 -11.72
N LEU A 90 -12.95 -11.18 -11.53
CA LEU A 90 -14.02 -10.78 -10.62
C LEU A 90 -15.43 -11.07 -11.18
N GLY A 91 -15.58 -11.09 -12.50
CA GLY A 91 -16.88 -11.19 -13.20
C GLY A 91 -17.68 -9.88 -13.21
N ARG A 92 -17.04 -8.77 -12.82
CA ARG A 92 -17.57 -7.40 -12.76
C ARG A 92 -16.41 -6.41 -12.76
N GLU A 93 -16.70 -5.12 -12.92
CA GLU A 93 -15.68 -4.09 -12.72
C GLU A 93 -15.08 -4.14 -11.29
N PRO A 94 -13.77 -3.86 -11.14
CA PRO A 94 -13.15 -3.77 -9.83
C PRO A 94 -13.74 -2.62 -9.01
N SER A 95 -13.88 -2.81 -7.71
CA SER A 95 -14.42 -1.82 -6.78
C SER A 95 -13.53 -1.65 -5.55
N LYS A 96 -13.46 -0.42 -5.04
CA LYS A 96 -12.81 -0.07 -3.78
C LYS A 96 -13.65 -0.37 -2.54
N ASP A 97 -14.89 -0.82 -2.72
CA ASP A 97 -15.85 -1.00 -1.62
C ASP A 97 -15.33 -1.94 -0.54
N ALA A 98 -14.81 -3.10 -0.94
CA ALA A 98 -14.27 -4.07 0.01
C ALA A 98 -13.11 -3.48 0.85
N PHE A 99 -12.23 -2.70 0.22
CA PHE A 99 -11.14 -1.99 0.89
C PHE A 99 -11.64 -0.91 1.86
N LEU A 100 -12.58 -0.07 1.43
CA LEU A 100 -13.17 0.93 2.31
C LEU A 100 -13.88 0.30 3.51
N LYS A 101 -14.48 -0.88 3.34
CA LYS A 101 -15.08 -1.64 4.43
C LYS A 101 -14.06 -2.07 5.47
N GLU A 102 -12.91 -2.60 5.04
CA GLU A 102 -11.82 -3.00 5.94
C GLU A 102 -11.24 -1.82 6.70
N LEU A 103 -11.20 -0.64 6.08
CA LEU A 103 -10.79 0.60 6.74
C LEU A 103 -11.86 1.21 7.67
N GLY A 104 -13.08 0.66 7.70
CA GLY A 104 -14.20 1.24 8.46
C GLY A 104 -14.69 2.57 7.89
N LEU A 105 -14.50 2.81 6.60
CA LEU A 105 -14.85 4.05 5.89
C LEU A 105 -16.10 3.91 4.99
N GLN A 106 -16.82 2.79 5.11
CA GLN A 106 -18.13 2.61 4.48
C GLN A 106 -19.24 3.04 5.44
N ASN A 107 -20.07 3.98 4.97
CA ASN A 107 -21.30 4.41 5.64
C ASN A 107 -22.46 3.46 5.32
#